data_AF-A0A1H1LYD0-F1
#
_entry.id   AF-A0A1H1LYD0-F1
#
_cell.length_a   1.000
_cell.length_b   1.000
_cell.length_c   1.000
_cell.angle_alpha   90.00
_cell.angle_beta   90.00
_cell.angle_gamma   90.00
#
_symmetry.space_group_name_H-M   'P 1'
#
loop_
_entity.id
_entity.type
_entity.pdbx_description
1 polymer ?
#
loop_
_entity_poly.entity_id
_entity_poly.type
_entity_poly.pdbx_seq_one_letter_code
_entity_poly.pdbx_strand_id
1 'polypeptide(L)'
;MPLEPRRLLAVADVADVLGTTPDAVVDLLEAGDLRGVRLRGAWRVADDEVQAWIDRELEIERRRGLWRQAQSASIADLFGQR
;
A
#
# COMPACT_ATOMS: atom_id res chain seq x y z
N MET A 1 -24.90 2.36 16.85
CA MET A 1 -23.81 1.60 16.22
C MET A 1 -22.77 1.34 17.30
N PRO A 2 -22.51 0.09 17.70
CA PRO A 2 -21.38 -0.18 18.58
C PRO A 2 -20.11 0.22 17.84
N LEU A 3 -19.20 0.92 18.51
CA LEU A 3 -17.85 1.12 18.00
C LEU A 3 -17.15 -0.22 18.14
N GLU A 4 -17.10 -1.00 17.06
CA GLU A 4 -16.31 -2.22 17.10
C GLU A 4 -14.85 -1.83 17.37
N PRO A 5 -14.20 -2.43 18.38
CA PRO A 5 -12.84 -2.08 18.71
C PRO A 5 -11.93 -2.38 17.52
N ARG A 6 -11.31 -1.34 16.96
CA ARG A 6 -10.31 -1.50 15.89
C ARG A 6 -9.17 -2.39 16.37
N ARG A 7 -8.85 -3.42 15.61
CA ARG A 7 -7.71 -4.28 15.91
C ARG A 7 -6.44 -3.54 15.55
N LEU A 8 -5.58 -3.34 16.56
CA LEU A 8 -4.31 -2.68 16.40
C LEU A 8 -3.20 -3.73 16.29
N LEU A 9 -2.46 -3.68 15.19
CA LEU A 9 -1.33 -4.53 14.87
C LEU A 9 -0.02 -3.87 15.33
N ALA A 10 0.94 -4.67 15.80
CA ALA A 10 2.30 -4.21 15.98
C ALA A 10 3.01 -4.15 14.62
N VAL A 11 4.12 -3.42 14.56
CA VAL A 11 4.95 -3.30 13.34
C VAL A 11 5.36 -4.67 12.79
N ALA A 12 5.70 -5.62 13.67
CA ALA A 12 6.06 -6.98 13.27
C ALA A 12 4.90 -7.70 12.56
N ASP A 13 3.68 -7.62 13.11
CA ASP A 13 2.50 -8.25 12.51
C ASP A 13 2.17 -7.62 11.15
N VAL A 14 2.32 -6.31 11.02
CA VAL A 14 2.15 -5.61 9.72
C VAL A 14 3.20 -6.07 8.72
N ALA A 15 4.45 -6.24 9.16
CA ALA A 15 5.54 -6.71 8.31
C ALA A 15 5.24 -8.12 7.77
N ASP A 16 4.72 -9.01 8.62
CA ASP A 16 4.29 -10.35 8.23
C ASP A 16 3.15 -10.32 7.21
N VAL A 17 2.15 -9.44 7.40
CA VAL A 17 1.03 -9.27 6.46
C VAL A 17 1.50 -8.75 5.10
N LEU A 18 2.43 -7.80 5.09
CA LEU A 18 2.95 -7.19 3.87
C LEU A 18 4.08 -8.01 3.21
N GLY A 19 4.58 -9.05 3.87
CA GLY A 19 5.71 -9.85 3.39
C GLY A 19 7.01 -9.04 3.30
N THR A 20 7.24 -8.15 4.27
CA THR A 20 8.40 -7.22 4.30
C THR A 20 9.11 -7.24 5.67
N THR A 21 10.07 -6.34 5.90
CA THR A 21 10.77 -6.22 7.18
C THR A 21 10.08 -5.20 8.10
N PRO A 22 10.21 -5.33 9.44
CA PRO A 22 9.73 -4.32 10.39
C PRO A 22 10.29 -2.93 10.14
N ASP A 23 11.56 -2.81 9.74
CA ASP A 23 12.19 -1.53 9.43
C ASP A 23 11.52 -0.85 8.23
N ALA A 24 11.21 -1.60 7.17
CA ALA A 24 10.48 -1.06 6.02
C ALA A 24 9.08 -0.55 6.39
N VAL A 25 8.40 -1.22 7.34
CA VAL A 25 7.11 -0.73 7.85
C VAL A 25 7.29 0.56 8.66
N VAL A 26 8.37 0.69 9.44
CA VAL A 26 8.68 1.94 10.15
C VAL A 26 8.94 3.06 9.15
N ASP A 27 9.70 2.82 8.09
CA ASP A 27 9.94 3.80 7.04
C ASP A 27 8.63 4.30 6.41
N LEU A 28 7.69 3.40 6.12
CA LEU A 28 6.35 3.76 5.59
C LEU A 28 5.54 4.60 6.59
N LEU A 29 5.65 4.31 7.90
CA LEU A 29 4.98 5.06 8.95
C LEU A 29 5.58 6.45 9.13
N GLU A 30 6.91 6.58 9.03
CA GLU A 30 7.62 7.86 9.14
C GLU A 30 7.42 8.73 7.90
N ALA A 31 7.36 8.12 6.70
CA ALA A 31 7.01 8.80 5.45
C ALA A 31 5.54 9.26 5.41
N GLY A 32 4.68 8.66 6.24
CA GLY A 32 3.23 8.93 6.27
C GLY A 32 2.45 8.19 5.19
N ASP A 33 3.09 7.29 4.45
CA ASP A 33 2.45 6.43 3.45
C ASP A 33 1.51 5.41 4.10
N LEU A 34 1.92 4.89 5.26
CA LEU A 34 1.09 4.06 6.14
C LEU A 34 0.67 4.88 7.36
N ARG A 35 -0.62 4.86 7.71
CA ARG A 35 -1.14 5.60 8.87
C ARG A 35 -1.07 4.73 10.13
N GLY A 36 -0.40 5.24 11.17
CA GLY A 36 -0.35 4.60 12.48
C GLY A 36 -0.44 5.59 13.63
N VAL A 37 -0.54 5.06 14.85
CA VAL A 37 -0.50 5.83 16.09
C VAL A 37 0.61 5.31 16.99
N ARG A 38 1.30 6.22 17.67
CA ARG A 38 2.33 5.87 18.65
C ARG A 38 1.69 5.72 20.03
N LEU A 39 1.65 4.51 20.56
CA LEU A 39 1.15 4.20 21.90
C LEU A 39 2.30 3.77 22.78
N ARG A 40 2.58 4.54 23.84
CA ARG A 40 3.67 4.28 24.81
C ARG A 40 5.03 4.06 24.13
N GLY A 41 5.30 4.82 23.07
CA GLY A 41 6.55 4.78 22.30
C GLY A 41 6.57 3.77 21.15
N ALA A 42 5.62 2.83 21.08
CA ALA A 42 5.54 1.84 20.00
C ALA A 42 4.48 2.21 18.96
N TRP A 43 4.79 1.98 17.69
CA TRP A 43 3.82 2.12 16.61
C TRP A 43 2.73 1.05 16.67
N ARG A 44 1.50 1.47 16.40
CA ARG A 44 0.32 0.62 16.25
C ARG A 44 -0.44 1.03 15.01
N VAL A 45 -0.80 0.06 14.20
CA VAL A 45 -1.49 0.27 12.93
C VAL A 45 -2.83 -0.41 13.02
N ALA A 46 -3.91 0.29 12.66
CA ALA A 46 -5.22 -0.35 12.62
C ALA A 46 -5.27 -1.31 11.41
N ASP A 47 -5.89 -2.47 11.58
CA ASP A 47 -5.90 -3.49 10.52
C ASP A 47 -6.64 -3.03 9.26
N ASP A 48 -7.68 -2.21 9.41
CA ASP A 48 -8.38 -1.55 8.31
C ASP A 48 -7.48 -0.55 7.56
N GLU A 49 -6.54 0.11 8.24
CA GLU A 49 -5.54 0.97 7.60
C GLU A 49 -4.51 0.19 6.78
N VAL A 50 -4.11 -1.01 7.24
CA VAL A 50 -3.25 -1.91 6.47
C VAL A 50 -3.96 -2.35 5.19
N GLN A 51 -5.21 -2.79 5.29
CA GLN A 51 -5.98 -3.19 4.12
C GLN A 51 -6.18 -2.03 3.15
N ALA A 52 -6.54 -0.85 3.66
CA ALA A 52 -6.71 0.35 2.84
C ALA A 52 -5.41 0.76 2.14
N TRP A 53 -4.24 0.53 2.76
CA TRP A 53 -2.95 0.77 2.12
C TRP A 53 -2.69 -0.22 0.98
N ILE A 54 -2.93 -1.52 1.20
CA ILE A 54 -2.80 -2.55 0.17
C ILE A 54 -3.67 -2.22 -1.05
N ASP A 55 -4.92 -1.82 -0.82
CA ASP A 55 -5.85 -1.47 -1.90
C ASP A 55 -5.34 -0.26 -2.72
N ARG A 56 -4.73 0.74 -2.05
CA ARG A 56 -4.11 1.89 -2.73
C ARG A 56 -2.91 1.47 -3.59
N GLU A 57 -2.04 0.61 -3.07
CA GLU A 57 -0.87 0.11 -3.81
C GLU A 57 -1.28 -0.73 -5.02
N LEU A 58 -2.25 -1.63 -4.85
CA LEU A 58 -2.77 -2.44 -5.96
C LEU A 58 -3.40 -1.57 -7.06
N GLU A 59 -4.08 -0.49 -6.71
CA GLU A 59 -4.64 0.45 -7.68
C GLU A 59 -3.55 1.26 -8.40
N ILE A 60 -2.46 1.62 -7.71
CA ILE A 60 -1.28 2.23 -8.35
C ILE A 60 -0.66 1.27 -9.37
N GLU A 61 -0.47 0.00 -9.00
CA GLU A 61 0.07 -1.03 -9.90
C GLU A 61 -0.86 -1.31 -11.09
N ARG A 62 -2.17 -1.36 -10.85
CA ARG A 62 -3.18 -1.49 -11.92
C ARG A 62 -3.07 -0.34 -12.91
N ARG A 63 -2.99 0.91 -12.44
CA ARG A 63 -2.84 2.09 -13.31
C ARG A 63 -1.52 2.05 -14.09
N ARG A 64 -0.42 1.62 -13.47
CA ARG A 64 0.88 1.42 -14.16
C ARG A 64 0.79 0.35 -15.25
N GLY A 65 0.08 -0.75 -14.99
CA GLY A 65 -0.19 -1.81 -15.98
C GLY A 65 -0.94 -1.29 -17.21
N LEU A 66 -2.02 -0.53 -16.99
CA LEU A 66 -2.79 0.10 -18.07
C LEU A 66 -1.95 1.11 -18.87
N TRP A 67 -1.09 1.89 -18.20
CA TRP A 67 -0.17 2.80 -18.88
C TRP A 67 0.89 2.08 -19.73
N ARG A 68 1.46 0.96 -19.26
CA ARG A 68 2.38 0.12 -20.06
C ARG A 68 1.69 -0.44 -21.30
N GLN A 69 0.45 -0.90 -21.15
CA GLN A 69 -0.32 -1.46 -22.26
C GLN A 69 -0.73 -0.37 -23.27
N ALA A 70 -1.18 0.79 -22.80
CA ALA A 70 -1.49 1.95 -23.63
C ALA A 70 -0.26 2.48 -24.39
N GLN A 71 0.92 2.51 -23.77
CA GLN A 71 2.19 2.84 -24.44
C GLN A 71 2.55 1.82 -25.54
N SER A 72 2.40 0.51 -25.28
CA SER A 72 2.66 -0.51 -26.31
C SER A 72 1.71 -0.43 -27.50
N ALA A 73 0.42 -0.15 -27.26
CA ALA A 73 -0.58 0.00 -28.30
C ALA A 73 -0.35 1.28 -29.13
N SER A 74 -0.03 2.40 -28.45
CA SER A 74 0.25 3.68 -29.12
C SER A 74 1.53 3.65 -29.96
N ILE A 75 2.55 2.89 -29.55
CA ILE A 75 3.77 2.67 -30.35
C ILE A 75 3.46 1.86 -31.61
N ALA A 76 2.70 0.76 -31.49
CA ALA A 76 2.34 -0.07 -32.63
C ALA A 76 1.55 0.71 -33.71
N ASP A 77 0.63 1.58 -33.29
CA ASP A 77 -0.15 2.42 -34.21
C ASP A 77 0.71 3.49 -34.91
N LEU A 78 1.72 4.06 -34.24
CA LEU A 78 2.66 5.04 -34.83
C LEU A 78 3.57 4.45 -35.92
N PHE A 79 3.84 3.15 -35.88
CA PHE A 79 4.69 2.45 -36.86
C PHE A 79 3.90 1.58 -37.84
N GLY A 80 2.57 1.47 -37.68
CA GLY A 80 1.69 0.59 -38.45
C GLY A 80 1.07 1.20 -39.72
N GLN A 81 1.31 2.48 -40.00
CA GLN A 81 0.69 3.16 -41.14
C GLN A 81 1.63 3.20 -42.35
N ARG A 82 1.66 2.10 -43.12
CA ARG A 82 2.14 2.09 -44.52
C ARG A 82 1.27 1.19 -45.38
#